data_AF-A0A818MAA5-F1
#
_entry.id   AF-A0A818MAA5-F1
#
_cell.length_a   1.000
_cell.length_b   1.000
_cell.length_c   1.000
_cell.angle_alpha   90.00
_cell.angle_beta   90.00
_cell.angle_gamma   90.00
#
_symmetry.space_group_name_H-M   'P 1'
#
loop_
_entity.id
_entity.type
_entity.pdbx_description
1 polymer ?
#
loop_
_entity_poly.entity_id
_entity_poly.type
_entity_poly.pdbx_seq_one_letter_code
_entity_poly.pdbx_strand_id
1 'polypeptide(L)'
;MASNQINSVSGQPRNYHKASADRMIDFQKFARRYEISNDFAVKLRGLEGYEFVFICDDSGSMNTPLGDAIYSHENQPTRWDQLKKIVSIVVDLASALDPDGIDIYFLNRQPILNVRSSAELGNVFAMLPEGSTPIVPVLRQVLQEKHCQIHERKLLILLATDGVPTDEDERPDINTLKEVLMHERIPADRVPVTIVACTDDEYSMEYLNNWDKTIPNLDVVQDYRSEQKQILDCQGKDFPFSFGDYIVKILMGGVDSWFDDLDEKKVELKNNGRSNAATGESSKDRLNKAFAAKLRGLEGYEFVFICDDSSSMITPIGEITDPFASLPTRWEELKKIVSIVVDLASTLDPDGVDIYFLNREPIFNVRSSAELVNIFKIPPRGSTPIVPVLRRVLQDKHQQIYERKLLILLATDGVPTDNHERPDINTLKQVLRRERFPTDRVPVTIIACTDDEDSMEYLNNWDKIIPNLDVVQDYRSEQKQILDCQGKDFPFSFGDYIVKILMGGVDSWFDDLDEKKVELKNNGRSNAATG
;
A
#
# COMPACT_ATOMS: atom_id res chain seq x y z
N MET A 1 26.29 -35.63 -16.22
CA MET A 1 25.17 -35.93 -15.32
C MET A 1 25.67 -35.87 -13.90
N ALA A 2 25.47 -34.74 -13.23
CA ALA A 2 25.63 -34.58 -11.79
C ALA A 2 24.67 -33.45 -11.39
N SER A 3 23.57 -33.85 -10.75
CA SER A 3 22.46 -33.02 -10.31
C SER A 3 22.84 -32.37 -8.97
N ASN A 4 22.94 -31.04 -8.94
CA ASN A 4 23.05 -30.28 -7.70
C ASN A 4 21.65 -30.09 -7.11
N GLN A 5 21.44 -30.69 -5.94
CA GLN A 5 20.27 -30.46 -5.09
C GLN A 5 20.35 -29.06 -4.48
N ILE A 6 19.33 -28.25 -4.74
CA ILE A 6 19.09 -26.98 -4.06
C ILE A 6 18.46 -27.32 -2.71
N ASN A 7 19.20 -27.09 -1.62
CA ASN A 7 18.67 -27.14 -0.27
C ASN A 7 17.79 -25.90 -0.04
N SER A 8 16.47 -26.08 -0.06
CA SER A 8 15.52 -25.09 0.46
C SER A 8 15.59 -25.08 1.99
N VAL A 9 16.16 -24.01 2.54
CA VAL A 9 16.10 -23.76 3.99
C VAL A 9 14.70 -23.24 4.31
N SER A 10 13.88 -24.11 4.88
CA SER A 10 12.60 -23.75 5.48
C SER A 10 12.83 -22.83 6.69
N GLY A 11 12.60 -21.53 6.52
CA GLY A 11 12.62 -20.55 7.60
C GLY A 11 11.48 -20.82 8.59
N GLN A 12 11.81 -20.87 9.89
CA GLN A 12 10.80 -20.86 10.95
C GLN A 12 9.98 -19.55 10.89
N PRO A 13 8.66 -19.59 11.21
CA PRO A 13 7.83 -18.39 11.21
C PRO A 13 8.33 -17.41 12.28
N ARG A 14 8.92 -16.29 11.85
CA ARG A 14 9.31 -15.19 12.74
C ARG A 14 8.05 -14.52 13.30
N ASN A 15 8.13 -14.07 14.54
CA ASN A 15 7.08 -13.29 15.17
C ASN A 15 7.06 -11.88 14.58
N TYR A 16 6.23 -11.66 13.55
CA TYR A 16 6.16 -10.42 12.75
C TYR A 16 5.99 -9.15 13.60
N HIS A 17 5.27 -9.22 14.72
CA HIS A 17 5.12 -8.07 15.64
C HIS A 17 6.44 -7.63 16.28
N LYS A 18 7.33 -8.59 16.59
CA LYS A 18 8.66 -8.26 17.12
C LYS A 18 9.55 -7.66 16.02
N ALA A 19 9.46 -8.20 14.80
CA ALA A 19 10.19 -7.67 13.66
C ALA A 19 9.75 -6.24 13.31
N SER A 20 8.45 -5.93 13.37
CA SER A 20 7.93 -4.57 13.17
C SER A 20 8.39 -3.58 14.25
N ALA A 21 8.38 -3.99 15.53
CA ALA A 21 8.88 -3.15 16.62
C ALA A 21 10.40 -2.88 16.53
N ASP A 22 11.19 -3.90 16.18
CA ASP A 22 12.63 -3.76 15.98
C ASP A 22 12.92 -2.82 14.79
N ARG A 23 12.19 -2.94 13.68
CA ARG A 23 12.28 -2.02 12.53
C ARG A 23 11.98 -0.57 12.90
N MET A 24 10.95 -0.33 13.72
CA MET A 24 10.59 1.04 14.14
C MET A 24 11.69 1.70 14.98
N ILE A 25 12.34 0.91 15.83
CA ILE A 25 13.50 1.36 16.60
C ILE A 25 14.65 1.73 15.65
N ASP A 26 14.88 0.93 14.62
CA ASP A 26 15.94 1.18 13.65
C ASP A 26 15.64 2.40 12.76
N PHE A 27 14.38 2.58 12.32
CA PHE A 27 13.90 3.78 11.66
C PHE A 27 14.11 5.03 12.53
N GLN A 28 13.76 4.97 13.82
CA GLN A 28 13.98 6.08 14.74
C GLN A 28 15.47 6.42 14.92
N LYS A 29 16.34 5.41 15.05
CA LYS A 29 17.79 5.62 15.11
C LYS A 29 18.30 6.25 13.81
N PHE A 30 17.80 5.79 12.67
CA PHE A 30 18.18 6.30 11.36
C PHE A 30 17.78 7.77 11.21
N ALA A 31 16.51 8.10 11.48
CA ALA A 31 16.00 9.48 11.40
C ALA A 31 16.81 10.42 12.29
N ARG A 32 17.18 10.00 13.51
CA ARG A 32 18.05 10.79 14.39
C ARG A 32 19.47 10.92 13.85
N ARG A 33 20.05 9.84 13.31
CA ARG A 33 21.43 9.82 12.79
C ARG A 33 21.61 10.76 11.60
N TYR A 34 20.61 10.83 10.72
CA TYR A 34 20.66 11.66 9.51
C TYR A 34 19.90 12.99 9.67
N GLU A 35 19.41 13.29 10.87
CA GLU A 35 18.68 14.53 11.17
C GLU A 35 17.46 14.73 10.25
N ILE A 36 16.73 13.65 9.97
CA ILE A 36 15.46 13.70 9.23
C ILE A 36 14.46 14.46 10.09
N SER A 37 13.88 15.52 9.53
CA SER A 37 12.85 16.31 10.19
C SER A 37 11.60 15.48 10.44
N ASN A 38 10.84 15.83 11.49
CA ASN A 38 9.65 15.06 11.88
C ASN A 38 8.61 15.00 10.76
N ASP A 39 8.41 16.09 10.03
CA ASP A 39 7.42 16.17 8.94
C ASP A 39 7.82 15.27 7.77
N PHE A 40 9.12 15.24 7.43
CA PHE A 40 9.66 14.34 6.42
C PHE A 40 9.56 12.88 6.87
N ALA A 41 9.88 12.59 8.14
CA ALA A 41 9.76 11.24 8.70
C ALA A 41 8.31 10.72 8.69
N VAL A 42 7.32 11.59 8.96
CA VAL A 42 5.89 11.24 8.90
C VAL A 42 5.50 10.83 7.49
N LYS A 43 5.86 11.65 6.50
CA LYS A 43 5.53 11.37 5.09
C LYS A 43 6.26 10.15 4.56
N LEU A 44 7.52 9.96 4.95
CA LEU A 44 8.33 8.81 4.55
C LEU A 44 7.73 7.46 4.96
N ARG A 45 7.02 7.41 6.09
CA ARG A 45 6.31 6.19 6.52
C ARG A 45 5.20 5.79 5.55
N GLY A 46 4.73 6.68 4.68
CA GLY A 46 3.81 6.34 3.58
C GLY A 46 4.40 5.37 2.55
N LEU A 47 5.72 5.12 2.57
CA LEU A 47 6.36 4.09 1.76
C LEU A 47 6.36 2.70 2.42
N GLU A 48 5.81 2.54 3.63
CA GLU A 48 5.65 1.21 4.21
C GLU A 48 4.77 0.34 3.30
N GLY A 49 5.26 -0.83 2.92
CA GLY A 49 4.56 -1.69 1.96
C GLY A 49 4.81 -1.34 0.49
N TYR A 50 5.72 -0.42 0.15
CA TYR A 50 6.25 -0.31 -1.22
C TYR A 50 7.27 -1.42 -1.48
N GLU A 51 7.38 -1.85 -2.74
CA GLU A 51 8.53 -2.57 -3.27
C GLU A 51 9.57 -1.55 -3.72
N PHE A 52 10.84 -1.74 -3.35
CA PHE A 52 11.93 -0.83 -3.69
C PHE A 52 12.86 -1.45 -4.73
N VAL A 53 13.15 -0.70 -5.79
CA VAL A 53 14.20 -1.03 -6.77
C VAL A 53 15.15 0.14 -6.92
N PHE A 54 16.45 -0.13 -6.87
CA PHE A 54 17.50 0.84 -7.17
C PHE A 54 18.27 0.40 -8.43
N ILE A 55 18.12 1.12 -9.53
CA ILE A 55 18.91 0.96 -10.75
C ILE A 55 20.15 1.85 -10.64
N CYS A 56 21.32 1.22 -10.63
CA CYS A 56 22.62 1.87 -10.47
C CYS A 56 23.35 1.92 -11.81
N ASP A 57 23.64 3.13 -12.28
CA ASP A 57 24.58 3.35 -13.37
C ASP A 57 25.99 2.96 -12.92
N ASP A 58 26.52 1.92 -13.54
CA ASP A 58 27.88 1.43 -13.40
C ASP A 58 28.66 1.53 -14.71
N SER A 59 28.29 2.48 -15.58
CA SER A 59 28.99 2.79 -16.82
C SER A 59 30.35 3.46 -16.57
N GLY A 60 31.22 3.46 -17.60
CA GLY A 60 32.57 4.00 -17.47
C GLY A 60 32.63 5.48 -17.04
N SER A 61 31.64 6.30 -17.40
CA SER A 61 31.57 7.75 -17.06
C SER A 61 31.47 8.00 -15.57
N MET A 62 30.90 7.05 -14.81
CA MET A 62 30.75 7.15 -13.34
C MET A 62 32.10 7.20 -12.59
N ASN A 63 33.22 6.86 -13.25
CA ASN A 63 34.57 7.05 -12.71
C ASN A 63 35.02 8.54 -12.71
N THR A 64 34.23 9.45 -13.29
CA THR A 64 34.59 10.87 -13.36
C THR A 64 34.62 11.49 -11.96
N PRO A 65 35.70 12.21 -11.58
CA PRO A 65 35.76 12.97 -10.34
C PRO A 65 34.72 14.09 -10.31
N LEU A 66 34.10 14.33 -9.16
CA LEU A 66 33.18 15.45 -8.95
C LEU A 66 33.97 16.76 -8.76
N GLY A 67 33.56 17.82 -9.44
CA GLY A 67 34.16 19.15 -9.44
C GLY A 67 33.91 19.98 -8.16
N ASP A 68 34.12 19.39 -6.98
CA ASP A 68 33.97 20.12 -5.72
C ASP A 68 35.30 20.75 -5.28
N ALA A 69 35.31 22.08 -5.16
CA ALA A 69 36.48 22.91 -4.86
C ALA A 69 37.13 22.64 -3.48
N ILE A 70 36.47 21.85 -2.62
CA ILE A 70 36.92 21.53 -1.26
C ILE A 70 37.97 20.40 -1.25
N TYR A 71 37.98 19.54 -2.26
CA TYR A 71 38.91 18.41 -2.33
C TYR A 71 40.14 18.76 -3.17
N SER A 72 41.32 18.36 -2.70
CA SER A 72 42.52 18.33 -3.53
C SER A 72 42.31 17.40 -4.73
N HIS A 73 42.87 17.72 -5.91
CA HIS A 73 42.71 16.92 -7.13
C HIS A 73 43.03 15.43 -6.97
N GLU A 74 43.85 15.04 -5.99
CA GLU A 74 44.24 13.65 -5.72
C GLU A 74 43.23 12.85 -4.86
N ASN A 75 42.24 13.51 -4.23
CA ASN A 75 41.27 12.89 -3.31
C ASN A 75 39.80 13.26 -3.62
N GLN A 76 39.52 13.68 -4.86
CA GLN A 76 38.15 14.01 -5.25
C GLN A 76 37.30 12.73 -5.33
N PRO A 77 36.13 12.69 -4.66
CA PRO A 77 35.20 11.58 -4.82
C PRO A 77 34.71 11.53 -6.27
N THR A 78 34.54 10.33 -6.79
CA THR A 78 33.93 10.09 -8.10
C THR A 78 32.41 10.14 -8.01
N ARG A 79 31.75 10.26 -9.16
CA ARG A 79 30.28 10.08 -9.29
C ARG A 79 29.84 8.72 -8.73
N TRP A 80 30.65 7.68 -8.95
CA TRP A 80 30.47 6.36 -8.35
C TRP A 80 30.55 6.37 -6.82
N ASP A 81 31.45 7.15 -6.22
CA ASP A 81 31.54 7.28 -4.76
C ASP A 81 30.29 7.93 -4.15
N GLN A 82 29.71 8.90 -4.85
CA GLN A 82 28.44 9.49 -4.47
C GLN A 82 27.30 8.47 -4.55
N LEU A 83 27.18 7.75 -5.68
CA LEU A 83 26.17 6.70 -5.86
C LEU A 83 26.27 5.66 -4.75
N LYS A 84 27.47 5.12 -4.49
CA LYS A 84 27.70 4.13 -3.42
C LYS A 84 27.20 4.62 -2.05
N LYS A 85 27.46 5.89 -1.73
CA LYS A 85 27.03 6.50 -0.48
C LYS A 85 25.50 6.58 -0.40
N ILE A 86 24.84 7.05 -1.46
CA ILE A 86 23.38 7.18 -1.52
C ILE A 86 22.73 5.79 -1.41
N VAL A 87 23.16 4.83 -2.24
CA VAL A 87 22.60 3.47 -2.23
C VAL A 87 22.77 2.81 -0.87
N SER A 88 23.93 2.95 -0.22
CA SER A 88 24.14 2.39 1.12
C SER A 88 23.15 2.93 2.14
N ILE A 89 22.88 4.24 2.10
CA ILE A 89 21.96 4.90 3.03
C ILE A 89 20.51 4.50 2.72
N VAL A 90 20.14 4.46 1.44
CA VAL A 90 18.80 4.04 0.99
C VAL A 90 18.52 2.59 1.34
N VAL A 91 19.49 1.68 1.20
CA VAL A 91 19.31 0.25 1.56
C VAL A 91 18.96 0.09 3.04
N ASP A 92 19.69 0.75 3.93
CA ASP A 92 19.43 0.68 5.37
C ASP A 92 18.07 1.30 5.73
N LEU A 93 17.65 2.36 5.03
CA LEU A 93 16.36 3.02 5.23
C LEU A 93 15.18 2.19 4.70
N ALA A 94 15.27 1.72 3.46
CA ALA A 94 14.26 0.87 2.82
C ALA A 94 14.02 -0.39 3.66
N SER A 95 15.08 -1.01 4.19
CA SER A 95 14.98 -2.19 5.06
C SER A 95 14.33 -1.91 6.42
N ALA A 96 14.32 -0.65 6.87
CA ALA A 96 13.58 -0.25 8.06
C ALA A 96 12.08 -0.05 7.77
N LEU A 97 11.70 0.27 6.52
CA LEU A 97 10.32 0.48 6.09
C LEU A 97 9.68 -0.84 5.60
N ASP A 98 10.45 -1.69 4.93
CA ASP A 98 10.01 -2.94 4.31
C ASP A 98 10.86 -4.14 4.76
N PRO A 99 10.27 -5.22 5.31
CA PRO A 99 11.01 -6.43 5.65
C PRO A 99 11.72 -7.12 4.48
N ASP A 100 11.25 -6.94 3.24
CA ASP A 100 11.79 -7.66 2.10
C ASP A 100 13.15 -7.09 1.66
N GLY A 101 13.34 -5.79 1.84
CA GLY A 101 14.59 -5.06 1.58
C GLY A 101 14.46 -4.24 0.30
N ILE A 102 15.54 -4.17 -0.47
CA ILE A 102 15.57 -3.48 -1.76
C ILE A 102 16.31 -4.32 -2.81
N ASP A 103 15.81 -4.32 -4.03
CA ASP A 103 16.49 -4.93 -5.17
C ASP A 103 17.40 -3.90 -5.84
N ILE A 104 18.64 -4.29 -6.15
CA ILE A 104 19.62 -3.42 -6.81
C ILE A 104 19.96 -4.00 -8.17
N TYR A 105 19.60 -3.26 -9.21
CA TYR A 105 19.95 -3.54 -10.59
C TYR A 105 21.13 -2.67 -10.99
N PHE A 106 21.97 -3.18 -11.88
CA PHE A 106 23.07 -2.43 -12.46
C PHE A 106 22.91 -2.39 -13.96
N LEU A 107 23.46 -1.37 -14.62
CA LEU A 107 23.35 -1.25 -16.07
C LEU A 107 24.18 -2.30 -16.81
N ASN A 108 25.36 -2.63 -16.29
CA ASN A 108 26.36 -3.46 -16.97
C ASN A 108 26.66 -4.79 -16.24
N ARG A 109 25.94 -5.12 -15.15
CA ARG A 109 26.12 -6.37 -14.41
C ARG A 109 24.81 -6.93 -13.84
N GLN A 110 24.87 -8.16 -13.32
CA GLN A 110 23.71 -8.84 -12.77
C GLN A 110 23.15 -8.16 -11.52
N PRO A 111 21.82 -8.18 -11.32
CA PRO A 111 21.20 -7.61 -10.14
C PRO A 111 21.51 -8.43 -8.87
N ILE A 112 21.36 -7.77 -7.73
CA ILE A 112 21.31 -8.39 -6.41
C ILE A 112 19.94 -8.09 -5.80
N LEU A 113 19.24 -9.13 -5.35
CA LEU A 113 17.86 -9.03 -4.90
C LEU A 113 17.77 -9.13 -3.37
N ASN A 114 16.77 -8.49 -2.78
CA ASN A 114 16.42 -8.52 -1.35
C ASN A 114 17.59 -8.12 -0.45
N VAL A 115 18.32 -7.05 -0.81
CA VAL A 115 19.41 -6.52 0.02
C VAL A 115 18.81 -5.85 1.25
N ARG A 116 19.28 -6.21 2.45
CA ARG A 116 18.68 -5.77 3.72
C ARG A 116 19.62 -4.96 4.60
N SER A 117 20.86 -4.81 4.19
CA SER A 117 21.84 -3.97 4.86
C SER A 117 22.91 -3.49 3.90
N SER A 118 23.34 -2.24 4.09
CA SER A 118 24.50 -1.67 3.40
C SER A 118 25.79 -2.49 3.57
N ALA A 119 25.90 -3.29 4.64
CA ALA A 119 27.02 -4.20 4.86
C ALA A 119 27.17 -5.28 3.78
N GLU A 120 26.09 -5.61 3.06
CA GLU A 120 26.09 -6.61 1.99
C GLU A 120 26.70 -6.08 0.67
N LEU A 121 26.84 -4.75 0.54
CA LEU A 121 27.22 -4.09 -0.71
C LEU A 121 28.74 -4.05 -0.96
N GLY A 122 29.55 -4.34 0.05
CA GLY A 122 31.01 -4.13 0.00
C GLY A 122 31.70 -4.85 -1.17
N ASN A 123 31.34 -6.11 -1.43
CA ASN A 123 31.91 -6.89 -2.54
C ASN A 123 31.41 -6.40 -3.91
N VAL A 124 30.15 -5.99 -3.96
CA VAL A 124 29.49 -5.59 -5.21
C VAL A 124 30.06 -4.28 -5.72
N PHE A 125 30.29 -3.33 -4.80
CA PHE A 125 30.88 -2.03 -5.10
C PHE A 125 32.41 -2.01 -5.17
N ALA A 126 33.08 -3.13 -4.90
CA ALA A 126 34.51 -3.28 -5.12
C ALA A 126 34.87 -3.34 -6.61
N MET A 127 33.93 -3.79 -7.45
CA MET A 127 34.07 -3.76 -8.91
C MET A 127 33.80 -2.34 -9.43
N LEU A 128 34.79 -1.78 -10.14
CA LEU A 128 34.68 -0.43 -10.70
C LEU A 128 33.64 -0.37 -11.84
N PRO A 129 33.07 0.82 -12.11
CA PRO A 129 32.20 1.04 -13.26
C PRO A 129 32.93 0.86 -14.59
N GLU A 130 32.25 0.23 -15.56
CA GLU A 130 32.70 0.02 -16.94
C GLU A 130 31.51 -0.18 -17.88
N GLY A 131 31.71 0.02 -19.19
CA GLY A 131 30.66 -0.18 -20.20
C GLY A 131 29.86 1.08 -20.53
N SER A 132 28.74 0.87 -21.22
CA SER A 132 27.83 1.91 -21.73
C SER A 132 26.71 2.20 -20.73
N THR A 133 25.69 2.97 -21.12
CA THR A 133 24.58 3.41 -20.24
C THR A 133 23.23 2.83 -20.70
N PRO A 134 23.04 1.49 -20.73
CA PRO A 134 21.85 0.84 -21.26
C PRO A 134 20.64 0.89 -20.28
N ILE A 135 20.16 2.10 -19.96
CA ILE A 135 19.04 2.30 -19.00
C ILE A 135 17.75 1.64 -19.48
N VAL A 136 17.40 1.79 -20.76
CA VAL A 136 16.16 1.30 -21.35
C VAL A 136 15.94 -0.21 -21.17
N PRO A 137 16.87 -1.10 -21.57
CA PRO A 137 16.66 -2.53 -21.40
C PRO A 137 16.55 -2.95 -19.93
N VAL A 138 17.31 -2.31 -19.03
CA VAL A 138 17.27 -2.64 -17.59
C VAL A 138 15.97 -2.17 -16.94
N LEU A 139 15.49 -0.97 -17.28
CA LEU A 139 14.19 -0.49 -16.81
C LEU A 139 13.05 -1.39 -17.28
N ARG A 140 13.08 -1.84 -18.54
CA ARG A 140 12.11 -2.82 -19.06
C ARG A 140 12.20 -4.16 -18.35
N GLN A 141 13.40 -4.64 -18.04
CA GLN A 141 13.59 -5.84 -17.25
C GLN A 141 12.92 -5.71 -15.88
N VAL A 142 13.16 -4.62 -15.16
CA VAL A 142 12.52 -4.35 -13.86
C VAL A 142 10.99 -4.34 -13.99
N LEU A 143 10.44 -3.57 -14.93
CA LEU A 143 8.99 -3.49 -15.13
C LEU A 143 8.36 -4.86 -15.46
N GLN A 144 9.06 -5.67 -16.24
CA GLN A 144 8.62 -7.02 -16.60
C GLN A 144 8.67 -7.98 -15.40
N GLU A 145 9.78 -8.01 -14.68
CA GLU A 145 9.99 -8.91 -13.52
C GLU A 145 9.06 -8.54 -12.35
N LYS A 146 8.76 -7.25 -12.19
CA LYS A 146 7.92 -6.71 -11.11
C LYS A 146 6.44 -6.56 -11.47
N HIS A 147 6.03 -6.88 -12.71
CA HIS A 147 4.66 -6.65 -13.22
C HIS A 147 3.57 -7.21 -12.30
N CYS A 148 3.72 -8.42 -11.76
CA CYS A 148 2.71 -9.01 -10.89
C CYS A 148 2.65 -8.30 -9.52
N GLN A 149 3.81 -7.94 -8.99
CA GLN A 149 3.97 -7.30 -7.68
C GLN A 149 3.39 -5.88 -7.65
N ILE A 150 3.43 -5.15 -8.77
CA ILE A 150 2.87 -3.79 -8.90
C ILE A 150 1.37 -3.76 -8.53
N HIS A 151 0.63 -4.86 -8.76
CA HIS A 151 -0.78 -4.94 -8.41
C HIS A 151 -1.05 -5.23 -6.93
N GLU A 152 -0.06 -5.80 -6.22
CA GLU A 152 -0.15 -6.08 -4.79
C GLU A 152 0.38 -4.90 -3.96
N ARG A 153 1.49 -4.29 -4.41
CA ARG A 153 2.23 -3.22 -3.73
C ARG A 153 2.69 -2.20 -4.77
N LYS A 154 2.78 -0.92 -4.38
CA LYS A 154 3.37 0.11 -5.26
C LYS A 154 4.87 -0.14 -5.41
N LEU A 155 5.43 0.11 -6.59
CA LEU A 155 6.84 -0.11 -6.91
C LEU A 155 7.55 1.24 -7.05
N LEU A 156 8.45 1.57 -6.11
CA LEU A 156 9.31 2.74 -6.23
C LEU A 156 10.61 2.37 -6.94
N ILE A 157 10.88 3.03 -8.07
CA ILE A 157 12.13 2.87 -8.83
C ILE A 157 13.01 4.10 -8.62
N LEU A 158 14.22 3.89 -8.11
CA LEU A 158 15.27 4.90 -8.02
C LEU A 158 16.29 4.61 -9.11
N LEU A 159 16.51 5.55 -10.03
CA LEU A 159 17.47 5.43 -11.12
C LEU A 159 18.61 6.44 -10.91
N ALA A 160 19.78 5.99 -10.46
CA ALA A 160 20.95 6.86 -10.37
C ALA A 160 21.81 6.76 -11.63
N THR A 161 22.07 7.88 -12.29
CA THR A 161 22.88 7.98 -13.52
C THR A 161 23.59 9.33 -13.61
N ASP A 162 24.69 9.38 -14.37
CA ASP A 162 25.45 10.61 -14.62
C ASP A 162 25.27 11.19 -16.03
N GLY A 163 24.38 10.63 -16.85
CA GLY A 163 24.20 11.15 -18.19
C GLY A 163 23.20 10.41 -19.05
N VAL A 164 23.53 10.38 -20.35
CA VAL A 164 22.61 10.08 -21.44
C VAL A 164 22.49 8.56 -21.65
N PRO A 165 21.27 7.98 -21.70
CA PRO A 165 21.08 6.57 -22.02
C PRO A 165 21.65 6.23 -23.40
N THR A 166 22.16 5.00 -23.56
CA THR A 166 22.67 4.49 -24.84
C THR A 166 21.91 3.28 -25.35
N ASP A 167 21.76 3.15 -26.68
CA ASP A 167 21.24 1.97 -27.36
C ASP A 167 22.27 0.82 -27.46
N GLU A 168 21.90 -0.28 -28.14
CA GLU A 168 22.77 -1.43 -28.37
C GLU A 168 24.03 -1.11 -29.21
N ASP A 169 23.99 -0.02 -29.98
CA ASP A 169 25.11 0.50 -30.78
C ASP A 169 25.91 1.59 -30.02
N GLU A 170 25.68 1.74 -28.71
CA GLU A 170 26.27 2.76 -27.83
C GLU A 170 25.96 4.21 -28.24
N ARG A 171 24.85 4.44 -28.95
CA ARG A 171 24.41 5.79 -29.37
C ARG A 171 23.39 6.37 -28.38
N PRO A 172 23.34 7.70 -28.20
CA PRO A 172 22.33 8.35 -27.36
C PRO A 172 20.88 7.95 -27.69
N ASP A 173 20.13 7.48 -26.70
CA ASP A 173 18.74 6.99 -26.83
C ASP A 173 17.78 7.61 -25.79
N ILE A 174 17.81 8.94 -25.71
CA ILE A 174 16.95 9.74 -24.81
C ILE A 174 15.47 9.51 -25.13
N ASN A 175 15.11 9.40 -26.40
CA ASN A 175 13.70 9.34 -26.81
C ASN A 175 13.05 8.04 -26.36
N THR A 176 13.74 6.90 -26.48
CA THR A 176 13.15 5.62 -26.07
C THR A 176 13.02 5.53 -24.56
N LEU A 177 13.97 6.08 -23.79
CA LEU A 177 13.81 6.21 -22.34
C LEU A 177 12.55 7.03 -21.98
N LYS A 178 12.31 8.13 -22.69
CA LYS A 178 11.11 8.95 -22.50
C LYS A 178 9.82 8.14 -22.73
N GLU A 179 9.76 7.39 -23.83
CA GLU A 179 8.61 6.55 -24.17
C GLU A 179 8.34 5.51 -23.09
N VAL A 180 9.38 4.84 -22.57
CA VAL A 180 9.25 3.88 -21.46
C VAL A 180 8.68 4.55 -20.21
N LEU A 181 9.23 5.70 -19.82
CA LEU A 181 8.78 6.45 -18.64
C LEU A 181 7.35 7.00 -18.78
N MET A 182 6.90 7.33 -20.00
CA MET A 182 5.54 7.85 -20.23
C MET A 182 4.49 6.75 -20.41
N HIS A 183 4.86 5.59 -20.96
CA HIS A 183 3.87 4.66 -21.51
C HIS A 183 4.02 3.20 -21.06
N GLU A 184 5.16 2.80 -20.49
CA GLU A 184 5.40 1.40 -20.09
C GLU A 184 5.28 1.18 -18.57
N ARG A 185 5.22 2.25 -17.78
CA ARG A 185 4.89 2.20 -16.34
C ARG A 185 3.38 2.03 -16.16
N ILE A 186 2.91 0.79 -16.10
CA ILE A 186 1.47 0.49 -16.08
C ILE A 186 1.07 -0.21 -14.76
N PRO A 187 0.15 0.37 -13.97
CA PRO A 187 -0.34 1.76 -14.05
C PRO A 187 0.70 2.75 -13.48
N ALA A 188 0.79 3.95 -14.06
CA ALA A 188 1.91 4.87 -13.83
C ALA A 188 1.97 5.41 -12.38
N ASP A 189 0.80 5.64 -11.78
CA ASP A 189 0.60 6.06 -10.39
C ASP A 189 1.09 5.04 -9.35
N ARG A 190 1.22 3.77 -9.75
CA ARG A 190 1.77 2.69 -8.90
C ARG A 190 3.25 2.44 -9.13
N VAL A 191 3.86 3.10 -10.11
CA VAL A 191 5.29 2.97 -10.44
C VAL A 191 5.97 4.35 -10.46
N PRO A 192 6.01 5.07 -9.33
CA PRO A 192 6.76 6.31 -9.24
C PRO A 192 8.24 6.06 -9.49
N VAL A 193 8.89 7.01 -10.18
CA VAL A 193 10.32 6.97 -10.49
C VAL A 193 10.99 8.23 -9.96
N THR A 194 12.13 8.08 -9.28
CA THR A 194 13.02 9.21 -9.01
C THR A 194 14.36 8.97 -9.69
N ILE A 195 14.80 9.94 -10.49
CA ILE A 195 16.11 9.91 -11.14
C ILE A 195 17.07 10.70 -10.27
N VAL A 196 18.15 10.05 -9.83
CA VAL A 196 19.19 10.68 -9.01
C VAL A 196 20.37 11.03 -9.90
N ALA A 197 20.50 12.32 -10.23
CA ALA A 197 21.59 12.83 -11.05
C ALA A 197 22.92 12.77 -10.28
N CYS A 198 23.81 11.87 -10.71
CA CYS A 198 25.15 11.70 -10.14
C CYS A 198 26.19 12.48 -10.94
N THR A 199 25.93 13.76 -11.23
CA THR A 199 26.81 14.58 -12.07
C THR A 199 26.73 16.06 -11.68
N ASP A 200 27.84 16.77 -11.87
CA ASP A 200 27.97 18.22 -11.79
C ASP A 200 27.89 18.89 -13.17
N ASP A 201 27.70 18.10 -14.24
CA ASP A 201 27.51 18.58 -15.60
C ASP A 201 26.03 18.87 -15.87
N GLU A 202 25.62 20.12 -15.62
CA GLU A 202 24.25 20.60 -15.86
C GLU A 202 23.79 20.42 -17.32
N TYR A 203 24.70 20.44 -18.30
CA TYR A 203 24.33 20.34 -19.72
C TYR A 203 23.87 18.94 -20.10
N SER A 204 24.54 17.91 -19.58
CA SER A 204 24.18 16.51 -19.82
C SER A 204 22.83 16.12 -19.20
N MET A 205 22.29 16.93 -18.29
CA MET A 205 21.04 16.67 -17.57
C MET A 205 19.87 17.60 -17.96
N GLU A 206 20.05 18.52 -18.90
CA GLU A 206 19.01 19.48 -19.30
C GLU A 206 17.70 18.80 -19.72
N TYR A 207 17.78 17.63 -20.37
CA TYR A 207 16.60 16.89 -20.79
C TYR A 207 15.80 16.32 -19.61
N LEU A 208 16.47 15.95 -18.51
CA LEU A 208 15.83 15.42 -17.30
C LEU A 208 15.06 16.52 -16.58
N ASN A 209 15.64 17.72 -16.43
CA ASN A 209 14.94 18.88 -15.84
C ASN A 209 13.65 19.25 -16.59
N ASN A 210 13.55 18.94 -17.89
CA ASN A 210 12.33 19.12 -18.67
C ASN A 210 11.32 17.97 -18.46
N TRP A 211 11.81 16.76 -18.23
CA TRP A 211 10.96 15.59 -17.98
C TRP A 211 10.33 15.61 -16.61
N ASP A 212 11.07 16.08 -15.61
CA ASP A 212 10.62 16.38 -14.26
C ASP A 212 9.24 17.07 -14.25
N LYS A 213 9.09 18.10 -15.10
CA LYS A 213 7.86 18.91 -15.22
C LYS A 213 6.75 18.30 -16.06
N THR A 214 7.04 17.25 -16.84
CA THR A 214 6.15 16.80 -17.92
C THR A 214 5.74 15.33 -17.84
N ILE A 215 6.50 14.50 -17.12
CA ILE A 215 6.21 13.10 -16.93
C ILE A 215 5.58 12.92 -15.53
N PRO A 216 4.36 12.38 -15.42
CA PRO A 216 3.70 12.23 -14.12
C PRO A 216 4.45 11.23 -13.22
N ASN A 217 4.46 11.47 -11.91
CA ASN A 217 5.10 10.58 -10.92
C ASN A 217 6.57 10.30 -11.26
N LEU A 218 7.26 11.33 -11.77
CA LEU A 218 8.70 11.35 -12.02
C LEU A 218 9.26 12.56 -11.28
N ASP A 219 10.39 12.38 -10.59
CA ASP A 219 11.16 13.47 -9.98
C ASP A 219 12.64 13.32 -10.34
N VAL A 220 13.35 14.42 -10.48
CA VAL A 220 14.79 14.47 -10.82
C VAL A 220 15.54 15.20 -9.72
N VAL A 221 16.26 14.45 -8.90
CA VAL A 221 17.00 14.98 -7.76
C VAL A 221 18.48 15.12 -8.11
N GLN A 222 19.04 16.32 -7.89
CA GLN A 222 20.45 16.60 -8.11
C GLN A 222 21.32 16.19 -6.91
N ASP A 223 22.62 16.51 -6.93
CA ASP A 223 23.44 16.35 -5.73
C ASP A 223 22.92 17.21 -4.57
N TYR A 224 23.20 16.80 -3.34
CA TYR A 224 22.68 17.46 -2.14
C TYR A 224 22.89 18.97 -2.11
N ARG A 225 24.04 19.49 -2.56
CA ARG A 225 24.32 20.92 -2.46
C ARG A 225 23.53 21.70 -3.49
N SER A 226 23.45 21.20 -4.71
CA SER A 226 22.66 21.80 -5.79
C SER A 226 21.18 21.78 -5.44
N GLU A 227 20.70 20.63 -4.97
CA GLU A 227 19.31 20.43 -4.50
C GLU A 227 18.96 21.38 -3.35
N GLN A 228 19.79 21.41 -2.29
CA GLN A 228 19.58 22.29 -1.15
C GLN A 228 19.55 23.76 -1.58
N LYS A 229 20.44 24.16 -2.50
CA LYS A 229 20.48 25.54 -3.00
C LYS A 229 19.18 25.91 -3.70
N GLN A 230 18.67 25.05 -4.58
CA GLN A 230 17.41 25.30 -5.30
C GLN A 230 16.22 25.38 -4.34
N ILE A 231 16.14 24.48 -3.36
CA ILE A 231 15.13 24.52 -2.31
C ILE A 231 15.24 25.81 -1.48
N LEU A 232 16.43 26.25 -1.10
CA LEU A 232 16.59 27.50 -0.33
C LEU A 232 16.26 28.74 -1.16
N ASP A 233 16.55 28.73 -2.46
CA ASP A 233 16.18 29.81 -3.37
C ASP A 233 14.64 29.86 -3.55
N CYS A 234 13.97 28.71 -3.59
CA CYS A 234 12.52 28.61 -3.71
C CYS A 234 11.78 28.86 -2.38
N GLN A 235 12.10 28.10 -1.32
CA GLN A 235 11.45 28.11 0.00
C GLN A 235 11.95 29.20 0.94
N GLY A 236 13.14 29.75 0.70
CA GLY A 236 13.76 30.80 1.50
C GLY A 236 14.92 30.28 2.36
N LYS A 237 15.84 31.19 2.69
CA LYS A 237 17.15 30.86 3.33
C LYS A 237 17.07 30.14 4.68
N ASP A 238 15.94 30.27 5.38
CA ASP A 238 15.73 29.67 6.70
C ASP A 238 14.97 28.34 6.64
N PHE A 239 14.69 27.81 5.43
CA PHE A 239 14.01 26.54 5.28
C PHE A 239 14.89 25.38 5.78
N PRO A 240 14.41 24.55 6.72
CA PRO A 240 15.19 23.45 7.26
C PRO A 240 15.27 22.32 6.24
N PHE A 241 16.48 21.97 5.80
CA PHE A 241 16.71 20.87 4.87
C PHE A 241 18.06 20.21 5.13
N SER A 242 18.04 19.12 5.90
CA SER A 242 19.22 18.34 6.24
C SER A 242 19.63 17.39 5.11
N PHE A 243 20.79 16.75 5.25
CA PHE A 243 21.18 15.67 4.33
C PHE A 243 20.24 14.45 4.46
N GLY A 244 19.66 14.21 5.64
CA GLY A 244 18.63 13.18 5.80
C GLY A 244 17.35 13.53 5.06
N ASP A 245 16.90 14.79 5.13
CA ASP A 245 15.72 15.28 4.40
C ASP A 245 15.93 15.14 2.88
N TYR A 246 17.15 15.34 2.39
CA TYR A 246 17.52 15.06 1.00
C TYR A 246 17.37 13.60 0.60
N ILE A 247 17.79 12.65 1.46
CA ILE A 247 17.56 11.23 1.21
C ILE A 247 16.06 10.91 1.17
N VAL A 248 15.27 11.55 2.03
CA VAL A 248 13.80 11.40 1.98
C VAL A 248 13.23 11.98 0.69
N LYS A 249 13.72 13.14 0.22
CA LYS A 249 13.30 13.69 -1.08
C LYS A 249 13.57 12.72 -2.22
N ILE A 250 14.75 12.09 -2.28
CA ILE A 250 15.07 11.04 -3.26
C ILE A 250 14.01 9.91 -3.27
N LEU A 251 13.49 9.55 -2.09
CA LEU A 251 12.49 8.48 -1.98
C LEU A 251 11.06 8.94 -2.27
N MET A 252 10.76 10.22 -2.04
CA MET A 252 9.40 10.71 -2.00
C MET A 252 9.03 11.62 -3.17
N GLY A 253 9.99 12.21 -3.89
CA GLY A 253 9.67 13.23 -4.91
C GLY A 253 8.81 12.67 -6.04
N GLY A 254 9.11 11.49 -6.56
CA GLY A 254 8.27 10.84 -7.57
C GLY A 254 6.92 10.34 -7.02
N VAL A 255 6.75 10.30 -5.69
CA VAL A 255 5.62 9.68 -4.97
C VAL A 255 4.61 10.73 -4.49
N ASP A 256 5.08 11.83 -3.92
CA ASP A 256 4.26 12.88 -3.29
C ASP A 256 4.69 14.23 -3.85
N SER A 257 3.77 14.89 -4.55
CA SER A 257 4.01 16.16 -5.23
C SER A 257 4.48 17.26 -4.28
N TRP A 258 4.23 17.16 -2.97
CA TRP A 258 4.76 18.13 -2.00
C TRP A 258 6.29 18.12 -1.93
N PHE A 259 6.93 16.95 -2.14
CA PHE A 259 8.39 16.84 -2.15
C PHE A 259 8.99 17.32 -3.48
N ASP A 260 8.36 16.91 -4.58
CA ASP A 260 8.63 17.40 -5.94
C ASP A 260 8.58 18.94 -5.97
N ASP A 261 7.54 19.52 -5.38
CA ASP A 261 7.37 20.98 -5.33
C ASP A 261 8.44 21.74 -4.52
N LEU A 262 9.28 21.10 -3.70
CA LEU A 262 10.18 21.78 -2.76
C LEU A 262 11.19 22.71 -3.44
N ASP A 263 11.67 22.38 -4.63
CA ASP A 263 12.60 23.20 -5.41
C ASP A 263 11.89 23.96 -6.55
N GLU A 264 10.68 23.55 -6.93
CA GLU A 264 9.93 24.19 -8.01
C GLU A 264 9.02 25.36 -7.56
N LYS A 265 8.34 25.22 -6.41
CA LYS A 265 7.36 26.22 -5.95
C LYS A 265 7.19 26.27 -4.43
N LYS A 266 6.72 27.40 -3.91
CA LYS A 266 6.45 27.55 -2.46
C LYS A 266 5.46 26.49 -1.98
N VAL A 267 5.85 25.71 -0.98
CA VAL A 267 4.96 24.76 -0.30
C VAL A 267 4.59 25.27 1.08
N GLU A 268 3.35 24.98 1.50
CA GLU A 268 2.96 25.20 2.89
C GLU A 268 3.44 24.02 3.74
N LEU A 269 4.18 24.33 4.81
CA LEU A 269 4.38 23.37 5.90
C LEU A 269 3.03 23.18 6.58
N LYS A 270 2.40 22.02 6.37
CA LYS A 270 1.23 21.64 7.16
C LYS A 270 1.69 21.43 8.60
N ASN A 271 1.49 22.44 9.44
CA ASN A 271 1.49 22.24 10.89
C ASN A 271 0.42 21.18 11.16
N ASN A 272 0.84 19.94 11.43
CA ASN A 272 -0.06 18.88 11.84
C ASN A 272 -0.75 19.33 13.13
N GLY A 273 -1.99 19.82 12.94
CA GLY A 273 -2.82 20.32 14.02
C GLY A 273 -2.94 19.24 15.07
N ARG A 274 -2.60 19.58 16.31
CA ARG A 274 -3.02 18.84 17.49
C ARG A 274 -4.54 18.70 17.44
N SER A 275 -5.03 17.56 16.99
CA SER A 275 -6.39 17.14 17.29
C SER A 275 -6.42 16.79 18.77
N ASN A 276 -7.07 17.64 19.55
CA ASN A 276 -7.35 17.39 20.94
C ASN A 276 -8.23 16.13 21.05
N ALA A 277 -7.62 15.00 21.37
CA ALA A 277 -8.33 13.85 21.92
C ALA A 277 -8.75 14.20 23.36
N ALA A 278 -9.83 14.96 23.49
CA ALA A 278 -10.51 15.15 24.76
C ALA A 278 -11.55 14.04 24.91
N THR A 279 -11.28 13.16 25.86
CA THR A 279 -12.18 12.14 26.40
C THR A 279 -13.48 12.79 26.89
N GLY A 280 -14.59 12.41 26.25
CA GLY A 280 -15.95 12.63 26.71
C GLY A 280 -16.88 11.88 25.78
N GLU A 281 -17.40 10.72 26.22
CA GLU A 281 -18.40 9.95 25.47
C GLU A 281 -19.56 10.86 25.10
N SER A 282 -19.61 11.24 23.82
CA SER A 282 -20.70 12.02 23.28
C SER A 282 -21.80 11.06 22.83
N SER A 283 -23.03 11.54 22.71
CA SER A 283 -24.14 10.76 22.15
C SER A 283 -23.91 10.25 20.71
N LYS A 284 -22.82 10.66 20.04
CA LYS A 284 -22.41 10.17 18.71
C LYS A 284 -21.67 8.82 18.76
N ASP A 285 -21.20 8.37 19.93
CA ASP A 285 -20.41 7.13 20.06
C ASP A 285 -21.24 5.89 20.42
N ARG A 286 -22.55 6.05 20.61
CA ARG A 286 -23.47 4.95 20.98
C ARG A 286 -24.15 4.39 19.74
N LEU A 287 -24.08 3.06 19.57
CA LEU A 287 -24.82 2.31 18.56
C LEU A 287 -26.28 2.77 18.48
N ASN A 288 -26.72 3.11 17.28
CA ASN A 288 -28.08 3.55 17.04
C ASN A 288 -29.05 2.37 17.25
N LYS A 289 -30.03 2.55 18.14
CA LYS A 289 -31.01 1.50 18.46
C LYS A 289 -31.82 1.05 17.24
N ALA A 290 -32.07 1.95 16.28
CA ALA A 290 -32.78 1.62 15.05
C ALA A 290 -31.91 0.73 14.14
N PHE A 291 -30.59 0.99 14.10
CA PHE A 291 -29.63 0.16 13.35
C PHE A 291 -29.54 -1.22 14.00
N ALA A 292 -29.34 -1.27 15.32
CA ALA A 292 -29.29 -2.52 16.07
C ALA A 292 -30.56 -3.37 15.91
N ALA A 293 -31.74 -2.75 15.87
CA ALA A 293 -33.01 -3.47 15.69
C ALA A 293 -33.12 -4.17 14.32
N LYS A 294 -32.42 -3.66 13.29
CA LYS A 294 -32.42 -4.25 11.95
C LYS A 294 -31.64 -5.55 11.86
N LEU A 295 -30.65 -5.77 12.74
CA LEU A 295 -29.88 -7.02 12.81
C LEU A 295 -30.76 -8.26 13.04
N ARG A 296 -31.94 -8.11 13.66
CA ARG A 296 -32.90 -9.22 13.78
C ARG A 296 -33.35 -9.78 12.43
N GLY A 297 -33.26 -8.99 11.36
CA GLY A 297 -33.53 -9.45 10.00
C GLY A 297 -32.52 -10.50 9.51
N LEU A 298 -31.40 -10.68 10.21
CA LEU A 298 -30.39 -11.70 9.95
C LEU A 298 -30.58 -12.96 10.81
N GLU A 299 -31.58 -13.02 11.69
CA GLU A 299 -31.89 -14.25 12.44
C GLU A 299 -32.16 -15.40 11.46
N GLY A 300 -31.42 -16.50 11.62
CA GLY A 300 -31.51 -17.67 10.74
C GLY A 300 -30.80 -17.52 9.39
N TYR A 301 -29.95 -16.50 9.20
CA TYR A 301 -28.93 -16.55 8.16
C TYR A 301 -27.79 -17.47 8.58
N GLU A 302 -27.17 -18.10 7.59
CA GLU A 302 -25.85 -18.72 7.70
C GLU A 302 -24.80 -17.64 7.44
N PHE A 303 -23.76 -17.57 8.28
CA PHE A 303 -22.69 -16.58 8.15
C PHE A 303 -21.40 -17.24 7.68
N VAL A 304 -20.84 -16.72 6.58
CA VAL A 304 -19.49 -17.05 6.12
C VAL A 304 -18.65 -15.79 6.06
N PHE A 305 -17.44 -15.86 6.62
CA PHE A 305 -16.41 -14.84 6.48
C PHE A 305 -15.28 -15.37 5.59
N ILE A 306 -14.98 -14.70 4.49
CA ILE A 306 -13.79 -14.94 3.68
C ILE A 306 -12.77 -13.88 4.08
N CYS A 307 -11.65 -14.32 4.65
CA CYS A 307 -10.57 -13.46 5.15
C CYS A 307 -9.38 -13.51 4.19
N ASP A 308 -9.03 -12.37 3.63
CA ASP A 308 -7.75 -12.21 2.96
C ASP A 308 -6.60 -12.33 3.97
N ASP A 309 -5.73 -13.31 3.73
CA ASP A 309 -4.50 -13.54 4.47
C ASP A 309 -3.30 -13.58 3.53
N SER A 310 -3.35 -12.85 2.42
CA SER A 310 -2.24 -12.57 1.49
C SER A 310 -1.15 -11.70 2.12
N SER A 311 0.04 -11.67 1.52
CA SER A 311 1.19 -10.91 2.05
C SER A 311 0.92 -9.40 2.18
N SER A 312 0.11 -8.81 1.28
CA SER A 312 -0.23 -7.38 1.28
C SER A 312 -0.97 -6.93 2.54
N MET A 313 -1.67 -7.85 3.22
CA MET A 313 -2.40 -7.56 4.46
C MET A 313 -1.48 -7.17 5.65
N ILE A 314 -0.16 -7.31 5.53
CA ILE A 314 0.82 -6.83 6.53
C ILE A 314 1.06 -5.32 6.41
N THR A 315 0.58 -4.69 5.35
CA THR A 315 0.74 -3.24 5.11
C THR A 315 0.13 -2.43 6.26
N PRO A 316 0.88 -1.49 6.84
CA PRO A 316 0.37 -0.54 7.83
C PRO A 316 -0.72 0.38 7.25
N ILE A 317 -1.69 0.80 8.07
CA ILE A 317 -2.79 1.68 7.66
C ILE A 317 -3.08 2.79 8.66
N GLY A 318 -3.62 3.89 8.15
CA GLY A 318 -4.14 5.01 8.93
C GLY A 318 -3.20 6.23 9.01
N GLU A 319 -3.74 7.35 9.47
CA GLU A 319 -3.00 8.62 9.50
C GLU A 319 -1.80 8.59 10.45
N ILE A 320 -0.64 8.93 9.89
CA ILE A 320 0.64 8.97 10.59
C ILE A 320 0.77 10.32 11.27
N THR A 321 0.54 10.36 12.59
CA THR A 321 0.67 11.59 13.39
C THR A 321 1.96 11.62 14.21
N ASP A 322 2.48 10.45 14.55
CA ASP A 322 3.80 10.24 15.14
C ASP A 322 4.56 9.25 14.25
N PRO A 323 5.67 9.68 13.61
CA PRO A 323 6.41 8.83 12.68
C PRO A 323 7.12 7.65 13.36
N PHE A 324 7.17 7.63 14.70
CA PHE A 324 7.84 6.59 15.48
C PHE A 324 6.84 5.69 16.23
N ALA A 325 5.54 5.90 16.06
CA ALA A 325 4.51 5.02 16.59
C ALA A 325 4.24 3.84 15.65
N SER A 326 3.84 2.70 16.23
CA SER A 326 3.32 1.57 15.45
C SER A 326 1.92 1.90 14.93
N LEU A 327 1.72 1.74 13.63
CA LEU A 327 0.41 1.78 13.02
C LEU A 327 -0.21 0.37 13.04
N PRO A 328 -1.53 0.25 13.15
CA PRO A 328 -2.18 -1.01 12.90
C PRO A 328 -1.97 -1.42 11.44
N THR A 329 -1.90 -2.71 11.18
CA THR A 329 -1.85 -3.29 9.83
C THR A 329 -3.25 -3.60 9.30
N ARG A 330 -3.41 -3.73 7.98
CA ARG A 330 -4.66 -4.21 7.34
C ARG A 330 -5.17 -5.50 7.97
N TRP A 331 -4.24 -6.41 8.29
CA TRP A 331 -4.52 -7.65 9.00
C TRP A 331 -5.04 -7.45 10.42
N GLU A 332 -4.53 -6.46 11.16
CA GLU A 332 -5.02 -6.15 12.51
C GLU A 332 -6.42 -5.53 12.49
N GLU A 333 -6.73 -4.71 11.47
CA GLU A 333 -8.08 -4.23 11.25
C GLU A 333 -9.04 -5.39 10.92
N LEU A 334 -8.68 -6.26 9.96
CA LEU A 334 -9.47 -7.45 9.63
C LEU A 334 -9.72 -8.30 10.89
N LYS A 335 -8.69 -8.60 11.69
CA LYS A 335 -8.83 -9.35 12.95
C LYS A 335 -9.87 -8.75 13.87
N LYS A 336 -9.84 -7.42 14.02
CA LYS A 336 -10.75 -6.68 14.89
C LYS A 336 -12.19 -6.80 14.38
N ILE A 337 -12.40 -6.58 13.08
CA ILE A 337 -13.73 -6.69 12.46
C ILE A 337 -14.26 -8.11 12.59
N VAL A 338 -13.49 -9.12 12.18
CA VAL A 338 -13.89 -10.54 12.26
C VAL A 338 -14.22 -10.94 13.70
N SER A 339 -13.42 -10.52 14.68
CA SER A 339 -13.67 -10.83 16.10
C SER A 339 -15.02 -10.27 16.57
N ILE A 340 -15.31 -9.01 16.24
CA ILE A 340 -16.57 -8.36 16.62
C ILE A 340 -17.75 -9.00 15.89
N VAL A 341 -17.61 -9.28 14.60
CA VAL A 341 -18.65 -9.91 13.79
C VAL A 341 -18.93 -11.33 14.28
N VAL A 342 -17.92 -12.13 14.62
CA VAL A 342 -18.12 -13.49 15.16
C VAL A 342 -18.90 -13.44 16.46
N ASP A 343 -18.52 -12.58 17.40
CA ASP A 343 -19.24 -12.47 18.68
C ASP A 343 -20.69 -12.00 18.47
N LEU A 344 -20.96 -11.13 17.49
CA LEU A 344 -22.30 -10.65 17.17
C LEU A 344 -23.14 -11.68 16.40
N ALA A 345 -22.61 -12.25 15.32
CA ALA A 345 -23.29 -13.22 14.48
C ALA A 345 -23.64 -14.50 15.25
N SER A 346 -22.80 -14.92 16.21
CA SER A 346 -23.08 -16.06 17.09
C SER A 346 -24.27 -15.83 18.04
N THR A 347 -24.75 -14.58 18.18
CA THR A 347 -26.01 -14.28 18.89
C THR A 347 -27.25 -14.39 17.99
N LEU A 348 -27.06 -14.38 16.67
CA LEU A 348 -28.11 -14.44 15.65
C LEU A 348 -28.25 -15.84 15.05
N ASP A 349 -27.14 -16.58 15.00
CA ASP A 349 -27.05 -17.96 14.55
C ASP A 349 -26.28 -18.82 15.57
N PRO A 350 -26.94 -19.80 16.23
CA PRO A 350 -26.28 -20.69 17.19
C PRO A 350 -25.26 -21.64 16.53
N ASP A 351 -25.32 -21.85 15.22
CA ASP A 351 -24.36 -22.71 14.51
C ASP A 351 -22.97 -22.05 14.45
N GLY A 352 -22.92 -20.71 14.47
CA GLY A 352 -21.71 -19.89 14.53
C GLY A 352 -21.36 -19.29 13.17
N VAL A 353 -20.08 -18.96 12.99
CA VAL A 353 -19.56 -18.41 11.72
C VAL A 353 -18.51 -19.35 11.15
N ASP A 354 -18.62 -19.61 9.85
CA ASP A 354 -17.58 -20.30 9.10
C ASP A 354 -16.59 -19.30 8.53
N ILE A 355 -15.30 -19.52 8.76
CA ILE A 355 -14.23 -18.62 8.33
C ILE A 355 -13.35 -19.35 7.33
N TYR A 356 -13.36 -18.85 6.10
CA TYR A 356 -12.47 -19.26 5.03
C TYR A 356 -11.33 -18.26 4.94
N PHE A 357 -10.13 -18.76 4.70
CA PHE A 357 -8.97 -17.93 4.39
C PHE A 357 -8.59 -18.15 2.92
N LEU A 358 -7.91 -17.17 2.33
CA LEU A 358 -7.45 -17.30 0.94
C LEU A 358 -6.30 -18.30 0.79
N ASN A 359 -5.38 -18.33 1.77
CA ASN A 359 -4.11 -19.05 1.69
C ASN A 359 -3.94 -20.13 2.79
N ARG A 360 -5.01 -20.52 3.49
CA ARG A 360 -5.01 -21.62 4.47
C ARG A 360 -6.38 -22.29 4.58
N GLU A 361 -6.43 -23.43 5.27
CA GLU A 361 -7.68 -24.18 5.45
C GLU A 361 -8.73 -23.39 6.26
N PRO A 362 -10.02 -23.56 5.94
CA PRO A 362 -11.11 -22.93 6.66
C PRO A 362 -11.26 -23.53 8.06
N ILE A 363 -11.89 -22.75 8.93
CA ILE A 363 -12.38 -23.16 10.25
C ILE A 363 -13.89 -22.95 10.29
N PHE A 364 -14.59 -23.86 10.95
CA PHE A 364 -16.04 -23.93 10.89
C PHE A 364 -16.67 -23.77 12.27
N ASN A 365 -17.91 -23.24 12.30
CA ASN A 365 -18.72 -23.11 13.51
C ASN A 365 -18.02 -22.34 14.65
N VAL A 366 -17.32 -21.26 14.31
CA VAL A 366 -16.66 -20.40 15.30
C VAL A 366 -17.74 -19.61 16.03
N ARG A 367 -17.79 -19.72 17.37
CA ARG A 367 -18.86 -19.11 18.18
C ARG A 367 -18.41 -17.96 19.07
N SER A 368 -17.11 -17.73 19.14
CA SER A 368 -16.54 -16.61 19.89
C SER A 368 -15.19 -16.17 19.32
N SER A 369 -14.92 -14.88 19.41
CA SER A 369 -13.61 -14.28 19.11
C SER A 369 -12.47 -14.91 19.92
N ALA A 370 -12.75 -15.50 21.09
CA ALA A 370 -11.75 -16.21 21.89
C ALA A 370 -11.11 -17.40 21.14
N GLU A 371 -11.86 -18.06 20.25
CA GLU A 371 -11.38 -19.18 19.43
C GLU A 371 -10.39 -18.72 18.34
N LEU A 372 -10.46 -17.43 17.96
CA LEU A 372 -9.66 -16.85 16.88
C LEU A 372 -8.27 -16.40 17.32
N VAL A 373 -8.04 -16.26 18.64
CA VAL A 373 -6.77 -15.73 19.19
C VAL A 373 -5.55 -16.50 18.69
N ASN A 374 -5.63 -17.84 18.61
CA ASN A 374 -4.51 -18.65 18.13
C ASN A 374 -4.44 -18.72 16.61
N ILE A 375 -5.58 -18.65 15.92
CA ILE A 375 -5.65 -18.67 14.46
C ILE A 375 -4.96 -17.43 13.89
N PHE A 376 -5.25 -16.26 14.46
CA PHE A 376 -4.70 -14.98 14.03
C PHE A 376 -3.26 -14.70 14.47
N LYS A 377 -2.60 -15.63 15.18
CA LYS A 377 -1.15 -15.58 15.41
C LYS A 377 -0.35 -15.96 14.17
N ILE A 378 -0.96 -16.72 13.26
CA ILE A 378 -0.32 -17.08 12.00
C ILE A 378 -0.39 -15.87 11.06
N PRO A 379 0.75 -15.30 10.64
CA PRO A 379 0.79 -14.10 9.81
C PRO A 379 0.19 -14.38 8.41
N PRO A 380 -0.24 -13.32 7.70
CA PRO A 380 -0.60 -13.41 6.29
C PRO A 380 0.60 -13.81 5.42
N ARG A 381 0.33 -14.45 4.27
CA ARG A 381 1.29 -14.88 3.25
C ARG A 381 0.57 -15.26 1.95
N GLY A 382 1.27 -15.16 0.83
CA GLY A 382 0.79 -15.63 -0.47
C GLY A 382 0.01 -14.56 -1.21
N SER A 383 -0.61 -14.95 -2.32
CA SER A 383 -1.38 -14.07 -3.21
C SER A 383 -2.82 -13.92 -2.73
N THR A 384 -3.67 -13.27 -3.53
CA THR A 384 -5.09 -12.99 -3.22
C THR A 384 -6.08 -13.87 -4.03
N PRO A 385 -6.11 -15.21 -3.88
CA PRO A 385 -6.94 -16.11 -4.70
C PRO A 385 -8.42 -16.12 -4.27
N ILE A 386 -9.10 -14.98 -4.38
CA ILE A 386 -10.51 -14.82 -3.96
C ILE A 386 -11.45 -15.76 -4.73
N VAL A 387 -11.27 -15.84 -6.05
CA VAL A 387 -12.16 -16.58 -6.96
C VAL A 387 -12.31 -18.07 -6.57
N PRO A 388 -11.23 -18.86 -6.41
CA PRO A 388 -11.35 -20.26 -6.03
C PRO A 388 -11.97 -20.44 -4.64
N VAL A 389 -11.68 -19.56 -3.68
CA VAL A 389 -12.25 -19.66 -2.33
C VAL A 389 -13.73 -19.29 -2.30
N LEU A 390 -14.15 -18.23 -3.00
CA LEU A 390 -15.56 -17.89 -3.13
C LEU A 390 -16.37 -19.02 -3.79
N ARG A 391 -15.82 -19.66 -4.84
CA ARG A 391 -16.43 -20.85 -5.44
C ARG A 391 -16.53 -22.02 -4.47
N ARG A 392 -15.48 -22.26 -3.68
CA ARG A 392 -15.50 -23.29 -2.62
C ARG A 392 -16.62 -23.02 -1.62
N VAL A 393 -16.76 -21.79 -1.13
CA VAL A 393 -17.87 -21.40 -0.23
C VAL A 393 -19.24 -21.69 -0.86
N LEU A 394 -19.46 -21.26 -2.10
CA LEU A 394 -20.73 -21.48 -2.81
C LEU A 394 -21.03 -22.97 -3.01
N GLN A 395 -20.00 -23.81 -3.20
CA GLN A 395 -20.14 -25.26 -3.30
C GLN A 395 -20.43 -25.90 -1.94
N ASP A 396 -19.64 -25.58 -0.92
CA ASP A 396 -19.75 -26.14 0.44
C ASP A 396 -21.10 -25.79 1.08
N LYS A 397 -21.67 -24.63 0.72
CA LYS A 397 -22.97 -24.13 1.23
C LYS A 397 -24.15 -24.32 0.28
N HIS A 398 -23.97 -24.99 -0.86
CA HIS A 398 -24.98 -25.07 -1.91
C HIS A 398 -26.35 -25.59 -1.41
N GLN A 399 -26.35 -26.61 -0.55
CA GLN A 399 -27.60 -27.17 -0.02
C GLN A 399 -28.26 -26.23 1.01
N GLN A 400 -27.44 -25.65 1.87
CA GLN A 400 -27.86 -24.77 2.98
C GLN A 400 -28.51 -23.49 2.47
N ILE A 401 -28.09 -22.96 1.31
CA ILE A 401 -28.68 -21.77 0.67
C ILE A 401 -30.19 -21.94 0.42
N TYR A 402 -30.69 -23.16 0.21
CA TYR A 402 -32.12 -23.40 0.03
C TYR A 402 -32.90 -23.48 1.34
N GLU A 403 -32.23 -23.80 2.45
CA GLU A 403 -32.82 -23.90 3.78
C GLU A 403 -32.81 -22.55 4.49
N ARG A 404 -31.66 -21.88 4.50
CA ARG A 404 -31.41 -20.57 5.11
C ARG A 404 -30.79 -19.63 4.08
N LYS A 405 -30.81 -18.32 4.32
CA LYS A 405 -30.05 -17.39 3.48
C LYS A 405 -28.59 -17.42 3.90
N LEU A 406 -27.66 -17.21 2.97
CA LEU A 406 -26.23 -17.21 3.22
C LEU A 406 -25.68 -15.79 3.09
N LEU A 407 -25.21 -15.19 4.18
CA LEU A 407 -24.48 -13.93 4.14
C LEU A 407 -22.98 -14.21 4.02
N ILE A 408 -22.36 -13.74 2.95
CA ILE A 408 -20.91 -13.82 2.75
C ILE A 408 -20.30 -12.45 3.03
N LEU A 409 -19.39 -12.40 4.00
CA LEU A 409 -18.57 -11.24 4.30
C LEU A 409 -17.17 -11.50 3.76
N LEU A 410 -16.68 -10.68 2.84
CA LEU A 410 -15.38 -10.87 2.21
C LEU A 410 -14.49 -9.67 2.55
N ALA A 411 -13.50 -9.86 3.42
CA ALA A 411 -12.52 -8.83 3.73
C ALA A 411 -11.26 -9.01 2.90
N THR A 412 -10.83 -7.96 2.21
CA THR A 412 -9.69 -7.96 1.27
C THR A 412 -9.08 -6.57 1.16
N ASP A 413 -7.79 -6.48 0.81
CA ASP A 413 -7.10 -5.20 0.60
C ASP A 413 -6.82 -4.85 -0.86
N GLY A 414 -7.23 -5.69 -1.80
CA GLY A 414 -7.03 -5.34 -3.20
C GLY A 414 -7.55 -6.35 -4.22
N VAL A 415 -6.71 -6.57 -5.23
CA VAL A 415 -7.06 -7.18 -6.50
C VAL A 415 -7.00 -8.71 -6.41
N PRO A 416 -8.05 -9.45 -6.82
CA PRO A 416 -8.00 -10.92 -6.87
C PRO A 416 -6.92 -11.38 -7.84
N THR A 417 -6.25 -12.50 -7.53
CA THR A 417 -5.25 -13.13 -8.41
C THR A 417 -5.69 -14.51 -8.91
N ASP A 418 -5.19 -14.90 -10.09
CA ASP A 418 -5.34 -16.24 -10.65
C ASP A 418 -4.28 -17.21 -10.10
N ASN A 419 -4.28 -18.47 -10.59
CA ASN A 419 -3.32 -19.49 -10.17
C ASN A 419 -1.85 -19.19 -10.58
N HIS A 420 -1.62 -18.12 -11.34
CA HIS A 420 -0.30 -17.62 -11.72
C HIS A 420 0.00 -16.26 -11.08
N GLU A 421 -0.74 -15.88 -10.03
CA GLU A 421 -0.56 -14.63 -9.28
C GLU A 421 -0.81 -13.37 -10.14
N ARG A 422 -1.60 -13.49 -11.22
CA ARG A 422 -1.97 -12.36 -12.10
C ARG A 422 -3.35 -11.83 -11.73
N PRO A 423 -3.62 -10.52 -11.88
CA PRO A 423 -4.94 -9.94 -11.65
C PRO A 423 -6.08 -10.66 -12.38
N ASP A 424 -7.14 -11.01 -11.65
CA ASP A 424 -8.31 -11.76 -12.15
C ASP A 424 -9.66 -11.12 -11.76
N ILE A 425 -9.73 -9.79 -11.91
CA ILE A 425 -10.91 -8.98 -11.61
C ILE A 425 -12.14 -9.46 -12.40
N ASN A 426 -11.96 -9.82 -13.68
CA ASN A 426 -13.07 -10.19 -14.56
C ASN A 426 -13.74 -11.50 -14.11
N THR A 427 -12.97 -12.50 -13.67
CA THR A 427 -13.55 -13.76 -13.20
C THR A 427 -14.28 -13.56 -11.88
N LEU A 428 -13.74 -12.74 -10.96
CA LEU A 428 -14.46 -12.39 -9.72
C LEU A 428 -15.81 -11.73 -10.03
N LYS A 429 -15.84 -10.78 -10.97
CA LYS A 429 -17.09 -10.15 -11.43
C LYS A 429 -18.09 -11.17 -11.96
N GLN A 430 -17.61 -12.15 -12.72
CA GLN A 430 -18.45 -13.21 -13.28
C GLN A 430 -19.06 -14.07 -12.15
N VAL A 431 -18.26 -14.49 -11.17
CA VAL A 431 -18.74 -15.28 -10.01
C VAL A 431 -19.82 -14.51 -9.26
N LEU A 432 -19.55 -13.24 -8.91
CA LEU A 432 -20.49 -12.39 -8.18
C LEU A 432 -21.80 -12.13 -8.95
N ARG A 433 -21.79 -12.13 -10.28
CA ARG A 433 -22.99 -11.88 -11.10
C ARG A 433 -23.75 -13.14 -11.50
N ARG A 434 -23.08 -14.28 -11.64
CA ARG A 434 -23.63 -15.47 -12.32
C ARG A 434 -23.65 -16.72 -11.47
N GLU A 435 -22.77 -16.84 -10.48
CA GLU A 435 -22.61 -18.08 -9.70
C GLU A 435 -23.29 -17.99 -8.32
N ARG A 436 -23.61 -16.77 -7.83
CA ARG A 436 -24.45 -16.55 -6.65
C ARG A 436 -25.93 -16.81 -6.96
N PHE A 437 -26.40 -18.03 -6.78
CA PHE A 437 -27.78 -18.42 -7.11
C PHE A 437 -28.47 -19.22 -5.99
N PRO A 438 -29.73 -18.89 -5.61
CA PRO A 438 -30.49 -17.69 -6.01
C PRO A 438 -29.88 -16.40 -5.41
N THR A 439 -29.73 -15.34 -6.21
CA THR A 439 -28.96 -14.15 -5.82
C THR A 439 -29.50 -13.43 -4.59
N ASP A 440 -30.82 -13.36 -4.42
CA ASP A 440 -31.52 -12.75 -3.27
C ASP A 440 -31.34 -13.51 -1.94
N ARG A 441 -30.76 -14.71 -2.02
CA ARG A 441 -30.44 -15.58 -0.88
C ARG A 441 -28.95 -15.63 -0.57
N VAL A 442 -28.10 -15.01 -1.39
CA VAL A 442 -26.64 -14.96 -1.19
C VAL A 442 -26.14 -13.51 -1.26
N PRO A 443 -26.59 -12.63 -0.35
CA PRO A 443 -26.01 -11.29 -0.22
C PRO A 443 -24.53 -11.38 0.13
N VAL A 444 -23.75 -10.45 -0.43
CA VAL A 444 -22.32 -10.33 -0.18
C VAL A 444 -22.04 -8.91 0.30
N THR A 445 -21.25 -8.77 1.35
CA THR A 445 -20.62 -7.48 1.67
C THR A 445 -19.11 -7.65 1.56
N ILE A 446 -18.48 -6.80 0.77
CA ILE A 446 -17.02 -6.72 0.66
C ILE A 446 -16.54 -5.64 1.61
N ILE A 447 -15.58 -5.97 2.46
CA ILE A 447 -14.99 -5.08 3.45
C ILE A 447 -13.60 -4.73 2.96
N ALA A 448 -13.40 -3.48 2.55
CA ALA A 448 -12.10 -3.00 2.10
C ALA A 448 -11.19 -2.75 3.31
N CYS A 449 -10.11 -3.53 3.41
CA CYS A 449 -9.09 -3.37 4.45
C CYS A 449 -7.87 -2.64 3.87
N THR A 450 -8.05 -1.45 3.30
CA THR A 450 -6.97 -0.69 2.66
C THR A 450 -7.29 0.81 2.64
N ASP A 451 -6.25 1.64 2.71
CA ASP A 451 -6.28 3.08 2.47
C ASP A 451 -5.85 3.45 1.03
N ASP A 452 -5.55 2.44 0.20
CA ASP A 452 -5.25 2.60 -1.22
C ASP A 452 -6.55 2.61 -2.05
N GLU A 453 -7.16 3.79 -2.18
CA GLU A 453 -8.44 3.99 -2.89
C GLU A 453 -8.40 3.44 -4.33
N ASP A 454 -7.25 3.57 -5.02
CA ASP A 454 -7.07 3.15 -6.41
C ASP A 454 -7.22 1.63 -6.58
N SER A 455 -6.75 0.84 -5.61
CA SER A 455 -6.90 -0.63 -5.62
C SER A 455 -8.37 -1.08 -5.50
N MET A 456 -9.25 -0.20 -5.01
CA MET A 456 -10.65 -0.53 -4.71
C MET A 456 -11.65 0.11 -5.67
N GLU A 457 -11.19 0.93 -6.63
CA GLU A 457 -12.07 1.63 -7.58
C GLU A 457 -13.01 0.67 -8.33
N TYR A 458 -12.52 -0.51 -8.71
CA TYR A 458 -13.33 -1.51 -9.41
C TYR A 458 -14.48 -2.06 -8.54
N LEU A 459 -14.29 -2.17 -7.22
CA LEU A 459 -15.30 -2.63 -6.27
C LEU A 459 -16.35 -1.54 -6.04
N ASN A 460 -15.93 -0.29 -5.82
CA ASN A 460 -16.84 0.86 -5.71
C ASN A 460 -17.74 1.01 -6.95
N ASN A 461 -17.23 0.66 -8.13
CA ASN A 461 -18.02 0.63 -9.36
C ASN A 461 -19.00 -0.55 -9.44
N TRP A 462 -18.66 -1.68 -8.81
CA TRP A 462 -19.50 -2.88 -8.81
C TRP A 462 -20.65 -2.80 -7.83
N ASP A 463 -20.43 -2.11 -6.73
CA ASP A 463 -21.42 -1.81 -5.69
C ASP A 463 -22.74 -1.34 -6.31
N LYS A 464 -22.63 -0.35 -7.20
CA LYS A 464 -23.74 0.29 -7.92
C LYS A 464 -24.48 -0.59 -8.93
N ILE A 465 -23.91 -1.73 -9.35
CA ILE A 465 -24.40 -2.50 -10.52
C ILE A 465 -24.59 -3.99 -10.28
N ILE A 466 -24.09 -4.54 -9.17
CA ILE A 466 -24.25 -5.96 -8.81
C ILE A 466 -25.30 -6.03 -7.69
N PRO A 467 -26.43 -6.73 -7.90
CA PRO A 467 -27.48 -6.78 -6.89
C PRO A 467 -27.02 -7.52 -5.63
N ASN A 468 -27.48 -7.06 -4.46
CA ASN A 468 -27.17 -7.64 -3.15
C ASN A 468 -25.65 -7.77 -2.93
N LEU A 469 -24.92 -6.74 -3.36
CA LEU A 469 -23.51 -6.51 -3.08
C LEU A 469 -23.43 -5.13 -2.43
N ASP A 470 -22.67 -5.01 -1.35
CA ASP A 470 -22.30 -3.73 -0.71
C ASP A 470 -20.79 -3.72 -0.53
N VAL A 471 -20.13 -2.59 -0.76
CA VAL A 471 -18.68 -2.42 -0.57
C VAL A 471 -18.45 -1.38 0.53
N VAL A 472 -18.01 -1.84 1.69
CA VAL A 472 -17.78 -0.98 2.86
C VAL A 472 -16.30 -0.67 2.99
N GLN A 473 -15.96 0.62 3.08
CA GLN A 473 -14.58 1.08 3.27
C GLN A 473 -14.12 0.91 4.73
N ASP A 474 -12.88 1.31 5.05
CA ASP A 474 -12.47 1.43 6.46
C ASP A 474 -13.38 2.43 7.20
N TYR A 475 -13.48 2.30 8.53
CA TYR A 475 -14.43 3.10 9.31
C TYR A 475 -14.29 4.62 9.10
N ARG A 476 -13.08 5.16 8.93
CA ARG A 476 -12.90 6.60 8.78
C ARG A 476 -13.35 7.07 7.41
N SER A 477 -12.95 6.36 6.35
CA SER A 477 -13.35 6.67 4.98
C SER A 477 -14.86 6.52 4.81
N GLU A 478 -15.42 5.42 5.32
CA GLU A 478 -16.85 5.15 5.32
C GLU A 478 -17.62 6.25 6.06
N GLN A 479 -17.20 6.60 7.27
CA GLN A 479 -17.81 7.68 8.04
C GLN A 479 -17.74 9.01 7.29
N LYS A 480 -16.60 9.33 6.67
CA LYS A 480 -16.44 10.57 5.88
C LYS A 480 -17.42 10.59 4.71
N GLN A 481 -17.51 9.52 3.94
CA GLN A 481 -18.43 9.41 2.79
C GLN A 481 -19.89 9.56 3.23
N ILE A 482 -20.30 8.88 4.31
CA ILE A 482 -21.64 9.03 4.89
C ILE A 482 -21.89 10.46 5.38
N LEU A 483 -20.93 11.12 6.02
CA LEU A 483 -21.09 12.51 6.48
C LEU A 483 -21.16 13.51 5.32
N ASP A 484 -20.42 13.26 4.24
CA ASP A 484 -20.47 14.06 3.02
C ASP A 484 -21.83 13.88 2.32
N CYS A 485 -22.35 12.65 2.29
CA CYS A 485 -23.64 12.33 1.68
C CYS A 485 -24.84 12.75 2.56
N GLN A 486 -24.90 12.34 3.82
CA GLN A 486 -26.01 12.55 4.76
C GLN A 486 -25.94 13.88 5.53
N GLY A 487 -24.75 14.48 5.66
CA GLY A 487 -24.50 15.73 6.36
C GLY A 487 -23.70 15.55 7.65
N LYS A 488 -22.93 16.58 8.04
CA LYS A 488 -21.95 16.55 9.15
C LYS A 488 -22.49 16.16 10.53
N ASP A 489 -23.80 16.25 10.73
CA ASP A 489 -24.48 15.90 11.99
C ASP A 489 -25.13 14.53 11.98
N PHE A 490 -25.01 13.77 10.89
CA PHE A 490 -25.56 12.41 10.82
C PHE A 490 -24.87 11.51 11.86
N PRO A 491 -25.63 10.79 12.72
CA PRO A 491 -25.06 9.94 13.74
C PRO A 491 -24.58 8.62 13.11
N PHE A 492 -23.26 8.40 13.11
CA PHE A 492 -22.66 7.17 12.63
C PHE A 492 -21.45 6.80 13.49
N SER A 493 -21.66 5.86 14.41
CA SER A 493 -20.64 5.33 15.31
C SER A 493 -19.93 4.11 14.72
N PHE A 494 -18.83 3.69 15.33
CA PHE A 494 -18.18 2.42 14.96
C PHE A 494 -19.11 1.21 15.13
N GLY A 495 -20.07 1.26 16.07
CA GLY A 495 -21.10 0.23 16.18
C GLY A 495 -22.03 0.21 14.96
N ASP A 496 -22.42 1.39 14.46
CA ASP A 496 -23.27 1.52 13.28
C ASP A 496 -22.55 1.04 12.01
N TYR A 497 -21.25 1.25 11.95
CA TYR A 497 -20.37 0.70 10.92
C TYR A 497 -20.39 -0.84 10.87
N ILE A 498 -20.27 -1.51 12.02
CA ILE A 498 -20.41 -2.98 12.09
C ILE A 498 -21.81 -3.43 11.64
N VAL A 499 -22.86 -2.64 11.91
CA VAL A 499 -24.19 -2.95 11.39
C VAL A 499 -24.25 -2.79 9.88
N LYS A 500 -23.67 -1.73 9.29
CA LYS A 500 -23.61 -1.56 7.83
C LYS A 500 -22.88 -2.74 7.17
N ILE A 501 -21.74 -3.19 7.71
CA ILE A 501 -21.03 -4.40 7.23
C ILE A 501 -21.97 -5.61 7.14
N LEU A 502 -22.84 -5.82 8.13
CA LEU A 502 -23.73 -6.97 8.15
C LEU A 502 -24.99 -6.79 7.30
N MET A 503 -25.41 -5.55 7.07
CA MET A 503 -26.72 -5.23 6.52
C MET A 503 -26.66 -4.67 5.09
N GLY A 504 -25.55 -4.11 4.63
CA GLY A 504 -25.52 -3.37 3.37
C GLY A 504 -25.88 -4.24 2.17
N GLY A 505 -25.31 -5.45 2.05
CA GLY A 505 -25.69 -6.38 0.99
C GLY A 505 -27.12 -6.94 1.11
N VAL A 506 -27.78 -6.72 2.26
CA VAL A 506 -29.07 -7.32 2.66
C VAL A 506 -30.24 -6.33 2.57
N ASP A 507 -30.05 -5.10 3.02
CA ASP A 507 -31.06 -4.04 3.12
C ASP A 507 -30.51 -2.78 2.44
N SER A 508 -31.13 -2.40 1.32
CA SER A 508 -30.70 -1.27 0.50
C SER A 508 -30.67 0.06 1.25
N TRP A 509 -31.38 0.19 2.38
CA TRP A 509 -31.28 1.40 3.19
C TRP A 509 -29.88 1.61 3.77
N PHE A 510 -29.17 0.52 4.11
CA PHE A 510 -27.79 0.58 4.61
C PHE A 510 -26.78 0.78 3.48
N ASP A 511 -26.98 0.10 2.36
CA ASP A 511 -26.26 0.30 1.10
C ASP A 511 -26.30 1.79 0.69
N ASP A 512 -27.49 2.39 0.70
CA ASP A 512 -27.70 3.78 0.29
C ASP A 512 -27.04 4.85 1.20
N LEU A 513 -26.49 4.52 2.37
CA LEU A 513 -26.03 5.50 3.37
C LEU A 513 -24.90 6.41 2.88
N ASP A 514 -23.98 5.89 2.08
CA ASP A 514 -22.86 6.61 1.50
C ASP A 514 -23.14 7.05 0.04
N GLU A 515 -24.11 6.42 -0.62
CA GLU A 515 -24.46 6.72 -2.01
C GLU A 515 -25.49 7.86 -2.20
N LYS A 516 -26.51 7.93 -1.34
CA LYS A 516 -27.60 8.92 -1.48
C LYS A 516 -28.32 9.26 -0.19
N LYS A 517 -28.97 10.43 -0.13
CA LYS A 517 -29.75 10.85 1.05
C LYS A 517 -30.81 9.81 1.43
N VAL A 518 -30.79 9.36 2.68
CA VAL A 518 -31.81 8.47 3.25
C VAL A 518 -32.55 9.13 4.40
N GLU A 519 -33.83 8.78 4.58
CA GLU A 519 -34.60 9.20 5.74
C GLU A 519 -34.36 8.23 6.91
N LEU A 520 -33.95 8.76 8.06
CA LEU A 520 -33.96 8.03 9.32
C LEU A 520 -35.41 7.76 9.72
N LYS A 521 -35.91 6.55 9.45
CA LYS A 521 -37.24 6.13 9.92
C LYS A 521 -37.23 6.03 11.45
N ASN A 522 -37.74 7.07 12.11
CA ASN A 522 -38.04 7.04 13.54
C ASN A 522 -39.18 6.03 13.80
N ASN A 523 -38.85 4.76 14.02
CA ASN A 523 -39.79 3.76 14.53
C ASN A 523 -40.07 4.05 16.01
N GLY A 524 -40.93 5.04 16.28
CA GLY A 524 -41.15 5.51 17.64
C GLY A 524 -42.33 6.45 17.85
N ARG A 525 -43.38 6.41 17.03
CA ARG A 525 -44.72 6.87 17.45
C ARG A 525 -45.79 5.96 16.86
N SER A 526 -46.30 5.05 17.70
CA SER A 526 -47.64 4.51 17.52
C SER A 526 -48.61 5.68 17.45
N ASN A 527 -49.33 5.83 16.34
CA ASN A 527 -50.54 6.63 16.29
C ASN A 527 -51.56 5.94 17.21
N ALA A 528 -51.52 6.31 18.48
CA ALA A 528 -52.64 6.13 19.39
C ALA A 528 -53.76 7.04 18.88
N ALA A 529 -54.87 6.41 18.52
CA ALA A 529 -56.11 7.04 18.15
C ALA A 529 -56.51 8.15 19.13
N THR A 530 -56.96 9.28 18.60
CA THR A 530 -57.86 10.19 19.30
C THR A 530 -58.80 10.85 18.31
N GLY A 531 -60.11 10.59 18.51
CA GLY A 531 -61.20 11.53 18.26
C GLY A 531 -61.74 11.61 16.86
#